data_AF-A0A9D1MU25-F1
#
_entry.id   AF-A0A9D1MU25-F1
#
_cell.length_a   1.000
_cell.length_b   1.000
_cell.length_c   1.000
_cell.angle_alpha   90.00
_cell.angle_beta   90.00
_cell.angle_gamma   90.00
#
_symmetry.space_group_name_H-M   'P 1'
#
loop_
_entity.id
_entity.type
_entity.pdbx_description
1 polymer ?
#
loop_
_entity_poly.entity_id
_entity_poly.type
_entity_poly.pdbx_seq_one_letter_code
_entity_poly.pdbx_strand_id
1 'polypeptide(L)'
;MVFEIDKEALRKGWSNKFTYWFNPETYLLQSVDTLGEFDTGEETGTAAAQLIAKGYIPYFTITEEEVVRSFIAQLGNKKLSAIFANTPQGELRETFWKYFNAYKEISEQYEAFEDAYLRGKARAWCEENAVSYAFAPENDTAAV
;
A
#
# COMPACT_ATOMS: atom_id res chain seq x y z
N MET A 1 -16.60 -0.57 -16.64
CA MET A 1 -16.57 -0.86 -15.19
C MET A 1 -15.35 -0.14 -14.62
N VAL A 2 -15.41 0.32 -13.37
CA VAL A 2 -14.35 1.13 -12.76
C VAL A 2 -14.01 0.54 -11.41
N PHE A 3 -12.73 0.48 -11.07
CA PHE A 3 -12.26 0.09 -9.75
C PHE A 3 -12.35 1.31 -8.82
N GLU A 4 -13.21 1.23 -7.81
CA GLU A 4 -13.36 2.27 -6.81
C GLU A 4 -12.26 2.14 -5.75
N ILE A 5 -11.42 3.18 -5.64
CA ILE A 5 -10.32 3.22 -4.69
C ILE A 5 -10.74 4.09 -3.50
N ASP A 6 -11.25 3.42 -2.46
CA ASP A 6 -11.57 4.00 -1.17
C ASP A 6 -10.45 3.78 -0.14
N LYS A 7 -10.66 4.22 1.11
CA LYS A 7 -9.69 4.05 2.20
C LYS A 7 -9.42 2.57 2.50
N GLU A 8 -10.39 1.68 2.29
CA GLU A 8 -10.21 0.24 2.49
C GLU A 8 -9.31 -0.36 1.40
N ALA A 9 -9.55 0.01 0.14
CA ALA A 9 -8.73 -0.38 -1.00
C ALA A 9 -7.28 0.12 -0.86
N LEU A 10 -7.07 1.35 -0.38
CA LEU A 10 -5.73 1.84 -0.06
C LEU A 10 -5.09 1.04 1.08
N ARG A 11 -5.86 0.74 2.14
CA ARG A 11 -5.38 -0.03 3.29
C ARG A 11 -4.95 -1.44 2.93
N LYS A 12 -5.59 -2.08 1.94
CA LYS A 12 -5.22 -3.41 1.43
C LYS A 12 -3.80 -3.46 0.85
N GLY A 13 -3.22 -2.33 0.47
CA GLY A 13 -1.82 -2.24 0.02
C GLY A 13 -0.79 -2.40 1.15
N TRP A 14 -1.18 -2.22 2.42
CA TRP A 14 -0.28 -2.40 3.57
C TRP A 14 0.00 -3.87 3.86
N SER A 15 1.00 -4.43 3.18
CA SER A 15 1.35 -5.84 3.31
C SER A 15 2.79 -6.08 2.87
N ASN A 16 3.46 -7.04 3.52
CA ASN A 16 4.80 -7.50 3.13
C ASN A 16 4.75 -8.60 2.06
N LYS A 17 3.54 -8.97 1.60
CA LYS A 17 3.30 -10.00 0.58
C LYS A 17 2.04 -9.66 -0.23
N PHE A 18 1.90 -10.25 -1.42
CA PHE A 18 0.71 -10.10 -2.27
C PHE A 18 -0.50 -10.86 -1.69
N THR A 19 -1.14 -10.25 -0.69
CA THR A 19 -2.34 -10.79 -0.03
C THR A 19 -3.60 -10.53 -0.87
N TYR A 20 -3.70 -9.35 -1.48
CA TYR A 20 -4.86 -8.94 -2.27
C TYR A 20 -4.54 -8.96 -3.75
N TRP A 21 -5.52 -9.43 -4.53
CA TRP A 21 -5.43 -9.58 -5.96
C TRP A 21 -6.66 -8.95 -6.61
N PHE A 22 -6.42 -8.20 -7.67
CA PHE A 22 -7.47 -7.59 -8.46
C PHE A 22 -8.03 -8.59 -9.46
N ASN A 23 -9.35 -8.67 -9.52
CA ASN A 23 -10.09 -9.47 -10.48
C ASN A 23 -10.61 -8.57 -11.62
N PRO A 24 -10.10 -8.68 -12.86
CA PRO A 24 -10.53 -7.85 -13.97
C PRO A 24 -11.97 -8.04 -14.41
N GLU A 25 -12.62 -9.16 -14.07
CA GLU A 25 -14.01 -9.42 -14.41
C GLU A 25 -14.97 -8.66 -13.49
N THR A 26 -14.62 -8.54 -12.21
CA THR A 26 -15.47 -7.94 -11.18
C THR A 26 -15.02 -6.55 -10.75
N TYR A 27 -13.80 -6.12 -11.12
CA TYR A 27 -13.17 -4.87 -10.68
C TYR A 27 -13.06 -4.75 -9.16
N LEU A 28 -12.91 -5.88 -8.46
CA LEU A 28 -12.77 -5.95 -7.01
C LEU A 28 -11.43 -6.54 -6.58
N LEU A 29 -10.98 -6.15 -5.38
CA LEU A 29 -9.88 -6.79 -4.68
C LEU A 29 -10.38 -8.00 -3.88
N GLN A 30 -9.73 -9.14 -4.07
CA GLN A 30 -10.01 -10.39 -3.37
C GLN A 30 -8.78 -10.84 -2.59
N SER A 31 -8.97 -11.33 -1.36
CA SER A 31 -7.87 -11.90 -0.59
C SER A 31 -7.53 -13.28 -1.13
N VAL A 32 -6.24 -13.61 -1.20
CA VAL A 32 -5.77 -14.97 -1.49
C VAL A 32 -6.38 -15.99 -0.52
N ASP A 33 -6.67 -15.60 0.72
CA ASP A 33 -7.27 -16.47 1.73
C ASP A 33 -8.74 -16.83 1.40
N THR A 34 -9.44 -16.00 0.62
CA THR A 34 -10.85 -16.22 0.26
C THR A 34 -11.04 -16.81 -1.12
N LEU A 35 -9.97 -16.87 -1.93
CA LEU A 35 -10.03 -17.43 -3.29
C LEU A 35 -9.96 -18.97 -3.30
N GLY A 36 -9.82 -19.60 -2.14
CA GLY A 36 -9.83 -21.05 -1.95
C GLY A 36 -8.48 -21.72 -2.16
N GLU A 37 -8.40 -23.01 -1.87
CA GLU A 37 -7.22 -23.82 -2.20
C GLU A 37 -7.18 -23.97 -3.72
N PHE A 38 -6.12 -23.45 -4.34
CA PHE A 38 -5.85 -23.71 -5.73
C PHE A 38 -5.23 -25.10 -5.83
N ASP A 39 -5.88 -26.00 -6.56
CA ASP A 39 -5.48 -27.39 -6.71
C ASP A 39 -4.03 -27.44 -7.24
N THR A 40 -3.07 -27.75 -6.37
CA THR A 40 -1.68 -27.99 -6.74
C THR A 40 -1.62 -29.37 -7.36
N GLY A 41 -2.19 -29.51 -8.56
CA GLY A 41 -1.87 -30.65 -9.41
C GLY A 41 -0.35 -30.78 -9.52
N GLU A 42 0.13 -32.01 -9.71
CA GLU A 42 1.57 -32.40 -9.65
C GLU A 42 2.52 -31.55 -10.53
N GLU A 43 2.00 -30.64 -11.36
CA GLU A 43 2.74 -29.63 -12.10
C GLU A 43 2.91 -28.30 -11.31
N THR A 44 3.81 -28.31 -10.32
CA THR A 44 4.80 -27.25 -9.96
C THR A 44 4.46 -25.74 -10.02
N GLY A 45 3.20 -25.30 -9.92
CA GLY A 45 2.84 -23.88 -9.84
C GLY A 45 2.68 -23.39 -8.41
N THR A 46 3.29 -22.25 -8.03
CA THR A 46 2.93 -21.55 -6.78
C THR A 46 1.49 -21.00 -6.89
N ALA A 47 0.80 -20.78 -5.77
CA ALA A 47 -0.55 -20.19 -5.77
C ALA A 47 -0.63 -18.87 -6.57
N ALA A 48 0.46 -18.08 -6.56
CA ALA A 48 0.58 -16.87 -7.37
C ALA A 48 0.56 -17.15 -8.88
N ALA A 49 1.23 -18.21 -9.35
CA ALA A 49 1.21 -18.58 -10.76
C ALA A 49 -0.18 -19.00 -11.22
N GLN A 50 -0.94 -19.69 -10.36
CA GLN A 50 -2.33 -20.08 -10.66
C GLN A 50 -3.28 -18.88 -10.72
N LEU A 51 -3.10 -17.89 -9.84
CA LEU A 51 -3.84 -16.63 -9.87
C LEU A 51 -3.58 -15.86 -11.16
N ILE A 52 -2.31 -15.73 -11.56
CA ILE A 52 -1.92 -15.09 -12.82
C ILE A 52 -2.53 -15.84 -14.02
N ALA A 53 -2.48 -17.17 -14.02
CA ALA A 53 -3.07 -17.99 -15.09
C ALA A 53 -4.59 -17.80 -15.20
N LYS A 54 -5.27 -17.48 -14.10
CA LYS A 54 -6.70 -17.14 -14.06
C LYS A 54 -6.99 -15.67 -14.39
N GLY A 55 -5.97 -14.87 -14.72
CA GLY A 55 -6.11 -13.46 -15.09
C GLY A 55 -6.16 -12.50 -13.91
N TYR A 56 -5.88 -12.95 -12.69
CA TYR A 56 -5.77 -12.05 -11.54
C TYR A 56 -4.47 -11.25 -11.59
N ILE A 57 -4.55 -10.01 -11.14
CA ILE A 57 -3.41 -9.09 -11.09
C ILE A 57 -3.03 -8.86 -9.62
N PRO A 58 -1.77 -9.09 -9.21
CA PRO A 58 -1.37 -8.84 -7.83
C PRO A 58 -1.49 -7.36 -7.53
N TYR A 59 -2.19 -7.00 -6.44
CA TYR A 59 -2.33 -5.60 -6.04
C TYR A 59 -1.00 -5.07 -5.51
N PHE A 60 -0.82 -3.74 -5.47
CA PHE A 60 0.41 -3.18 -4.95
C PHE A 60 0.61 -3.54 -3.47
N THR A 61 1.88 -3.57 -3.06
CA THR A 61 2.27 -3.74 -1.67
C THR A 61 3.18 -2.60 -1.25
N ILE A 62 2.95 -2.09 -0.06
CA ILE A 62 3.84 -1.14 0.60
C ILE A 62 4.16 -1.63 2.02
N THR A 63 5.33 -1.23 2.49
CA THR A 63 5.80 -1.53 3.84
C THR A 63 5.92 -0.25 4.67
N GLU A 64 5.85 -0.38 5.99
CA GLU A 64 6.07 0.74 6.91
C GLU A 64 7.45 1.37 6.70
N GLU A 65 8.46 0.55 6.42
CA GLU A 65 9.79 1.03 6.12
C GLU A 65 9.84 1.91 4.88
N GLU A 66 9.20 1.47 3.79
CA GLU A 66 9.14 2.22 2.55
C GLU A 66 8.47 3.59 2.74
N VAL A 67 7.33 3.62 3.43
CA VAL A 67 6.57 4.86 3.68
C VAL A 67 7.35 5.81 4.57
N VAL A 68 7.88 5.32 5.71
CA VAL A 68 8.67 6.13 6.64
C VAL A 68 9.91 6.70 5.97
N ARG A 69 10.67 5.89 5.23
CA ARG A 69 11.88 6.37 4.53
C ARG A 69 11.54 7.41 3.46
N SER A 70 10.48 7.19 2.70
CA SER A 70 10.02 8.15 1.69
C SER A 70 9.59 9.46 2.31
N PHE A 71 8.89 9.42 3.44
CA PHE A 71 8.48 10.61 4.18
C PHE A 71 9.68 11.41 4.69
N ILE A 72 10.63 10.75 5.36
CA ILE A 72 11.83 11.42 5.88
C ILE A 72 12.66 12.05 4.76
N ALA A 73 12.74 11.39 3.60
CA ALA A 73 13.38 11.95 2.42
C ALA A 73 12.66 13.20 1.90
N GLN A 74 11.32 13.19 1.87
CA GLN A 74 10.51 14.35 1.46
C GLN A 74 10.72 15.57 2.35
N LEU A 75 10.90 15.39 3.67
CA LEU A 75 11.14 16.50 4.60
C LEU A 75 12.43 17.28 4.27
N GLY A 76 13.36 16.71 3.49
CA GLY A 76 14.61 17.37 3.10
C GLY A 76 15.56 17.66 4.26
N ASN A 77 15.27 17.15 5.46
CA ASN A 77 16.06 17.39 6.66
C ASN A 77 17.26 16.43 6.71
N LYS A 78 18.45 16.96 6.43
CA LYS A 78 19.71 16.19 6.38
C LYS A 78 20.01 15.45 7.68
N LYS A 79 19.67 16.02 8.85
CA LYS A 79 19.91 15.36 10.15
C LYS A 79 18.98 14.18 10.34
N LEU A 80 17.69 14.37 10.11
CA LEU A 80 16.72 13.27 10.20
C LEU A 80 17.04 12.18 9.18
N SER A 81 17.32 12.55 7.94
CA SER A 81 17.72 11.60 6.88
C SER A 81 18.91 10.74 7.31
N ALA A 82 19.94 11.34 7.91
CA ALA A 82 21.10 10.59 8.40
C ALA A 82 20.78 9.67 9.58
N ILE A 83 19.86 10.06 10.47
CA ILE A 83 19.43 9.23 11.59
C ILE A 83 18.70 7.99 11.05
N PHE A 84 17.65 8.18 10.24
CA PHE A 84 16.85 7.09 9.70
C PHE A 84 17.62 6.21 8.71
N ALA A 85 18.64 6.74 8.01
CA ALA A 85 19.53 5.94 7.18
C ALA A 85 20.37 4.92 7.98
N ASN A 86 20.73 5.26 9.22
CA ASN A 86 21.53 4.39 10.10
C ASN A 86 20.67 3.57 11.08
N THR A 87 19.36 3.83 11.16
CA THR A 87 18.45 3.06 12.00
C THR A 87 18.24 1.66 11.43
N PRO A 88 18.51 0.59 12.21
CA PRO A 88 18.19 -0.78 11.80
C PRO A 88 16.70 -0.94 11.50
N GLN A 89 16.36 -1.81 10.56
CA GLN A 89 14.97 -2.06 10.15
C GLN A 89 14.05 -2.37 11.34
N GLY A 90 14.51 -3.20 12.29
CA GLY A 90 13.73 -3.58 13.48
C GLY A 90 13.46 -2.42 14.46
N GLU A 91 14.21 -1.32 14.37
CA GLU A 91 14.10 -0.14 15.25
C GLU A 91 13.46 1.06 14.55
N LEU A 92 13.19 0.94 13.24
CA LEU A 92 12.72 2.04 12.41
C LEU A 92 11.39 2.60 12.91
N ARG A 93 10.45 1.70 13.25
CA ARG A 93 9.12 2.05 13.78
C ARG A 93 9.23 2.87 15.06
N GLU A 94 9.95 2.35 16.05
CA GLU A 94 10.09 2.99 17.35
C GLU A 94 10.79 4.35 17.22
N THR A 95 11.83 4.42 16.39
CA THR A 95 12.52 5.65 16.07
C THR A 95 11.57 6.65 15.41
N PHE A 96 10.79 6.22 14.42
CA PHE A 96 9.80 7.06 13.76
C PHE A 96 8.82 7.68 14.74
N TRP A 97 8.14 6.86 15.55
CA TRP A 97 7.16 7.34 16.51
C TRP A 97 7.77 8.26 17.58
N LYS A 98 9.04 8.04 17.97
CA LYS A 98 9.76 8.95 18.86
C LYS A 98 9.88 10.36 18.25
N TYR A 99 10.27 10.47 16.99
CA TYR A 99 10.37 11.78 16.32
C TYR A 99 8.99 12.36 16.00
N PHE A 100 8.06 11.54 15.53
CA PHE A 100 6.67 11.93 15.28
C PHE A 100 6.04 12.61 16.50
N ASN A 101 6.17 12.00 17.68
CA ASN A 101 5.61 12.52 18.92
C ASN A 101 6.36 13.74 19.47
N ALA A 102 7.64 13.89 19.13
CA ALA A 102 8.49 14.99 19.63
C ALA A 102 8.39 16.26 18.78
N TYR A 103 8.07 16.14 17.48
CA TYR A 103 8.11 17.24 16.53
C TYR A 103 6.77 17.39 15.79
N LYS A 104 6.02 18.46 16.13
CA LYS A 104 4.71 18.75 15.52
C LYS A 104 4.74 18.85 13.99
N GLU A 105 5.80 19.44 13.44
CA GLU A 105 5.97 19.59 11.99
C GLU A 105 5.98 18.23 11.27
N ILE A 106 6.48 17.18 11.92
CA ILE A 106 6.49 15.81 11.39
C ILE A 106 5.09 15.22 11.49
N SER A 107 4.41 15.36 12.63
CA SER A 107 3.07 14.80 12.82
C SER A 107 2.01 15.44 11.90
N GLU A 108 2.08 16.76 11.71
CA GLU A 108 1.10 17.51 10.90
C GLU A 108 1.22 17.20 9.40
N GLN A 109 2.40 16.78 8.93
CA GLN A 109 2.63 16.48 7.50
C GLN A 109 2.46 15.01 7.15
N TYR A 110 2.64 14.10 8.11
CA TYR A 110 2.68 12.66 7.83
C TYR A 110 1.35 12.11 7.31
N GLU A 111 0.21 12.49 7.90
CA GLU A 111 -1.10 11.95 7.47
C GLU A 111 -1.40 12.33 6.02
N ALA A 112 -1.18 13.60 5.65
CA ALA A 112 -1.35 14.07 4.28
C ALA A 112 -0.34 13.42 3.32
N PHE A 113 0.90 13.19 3.78
CA PHE A 113 1.90 12.46 3.01
C PHE A 113 1.49 11.01 2.76
N GLU A 114 1.07 10.29 3.80
CA GLU A 114 0.72 8.88 3.73
C GLU A 114 -0.44 8.66 2.76
N ASP A 115 -1.49 9.48 2.84
CA ASP A 115 -2.62 9.43 1.92
C ASP A 115 -2.18 9.70 0.47
N ALA A 116 -1.41 10.77 0.24
CA ALA A 116 -0.90 11.10 -1.08
C ALA A 116 0.01 9.99 -1.66
N TYR A 117 0.85 9.40 -0.81
CA TYR A 117 1.75 8.30 -1.16
C TYR A 117 0.96 7.06 -1.59
N LEU A 118 -0.04 6.67 -0.79
CA LEU A 118 -0.93 5.54 -1.07
C LEU A 118 -1.72 5.75 -2.36
N ARG A 119 -2.32 6.92 -2.56
CA ARG A 119 -3.02 7.27 -3.80
C ARG A 119 -2.08 7.26 -5.00
N GLY A 120 -0.85 7.75 -4.85
CA GLY A 120 0.18 7.68 -5.87
C GLY A 120 0.52 6.24 -6.27
N LYS A 121 0.69 5.35 -5.29
CA LYS A 121 0.94 3.91 -5.53
C LYS A 121 -0.22 3.22 -6.21
N ALA A 122 -1.45 3.48 -5.74
CA ALA A 122 -2.65 2.91 -6.33
C ALA A 122 -2.85 3.37 -7.78
N ARG A 123 -2.61 4.67 -8.05
CA ARG A 123 -2.63 5.24 -9.41
C ARG A 123 -1.62 4.57 -10.31
N ALA A 124 -0.36 4.55 -9.91
CA ALA A 124 0.72 3.97 -10.71
C ALA A 124 0.42 2.50 -11.04
N TRP A 125 -0.02 1.73 -10.05
CA TRP A 125 -0.43 0.35 -10.25
C TRP A 125 -1.60 0.21 -11.25
N CYS A 126 -2.62 1.05 -11.17
CA CYS A 126 -3.74 1.01 -12.12
C CYS A 126 -3.28 1.36 -13.54
N GLU A 127 -2.42 2.37 -13.69
CA GLU A 127 -1.88 2.80 -14.98
C GLU A 127 -0.99 1.72 -15.62
N GLU A 128 -0.09 1.11 -14.85
CA GLU A 128 0.78 0.00 -15.28
C GLU A 128 -0.02 -1.22 -15.76
N ASN A 129 -1.20 -1.46 -15.17
CA ASN A 129 -2.04 -2.61 -15.46
C ASN A 129 -3.26 -2.28 -16.35
N ALA A 130 -3.33 -1.07 -16.90
CA ALA A 130 -4.44 -0.58 -17.71
C ALA A 130 -5.84 -0.74 -17.06
N VAL A 131 -5.90 -0.63 -15.73
CA VAL A 131 -7.15 -0.70 -14.96
C VAL A 131 -7.83 0.66 -14.96
N SER A 132 -9.10 0.71 -15.37
CA SER A 132 -9.93 1.90 -15.20
C SER A 132 -10.29 2.08 -13.73
N TYR A 133 -9.99 3.24 -13.14
CA TYR A 133 -10.17 3.49 -11.70
C TYR A 133 -10.76 4.87 -11.41
N ALA A 134 -11.34 5.01 -10.21
CA ALA A 134 -11.77 6.29 -9.65
C ALA A 134 -11.47 6.29 -8.16
N PHE A 135 -10.94 7.40 -7.65
CA PHE A 135 -10.83 7.58 -6.21
C PHE A 135 -12.19 7.92 -5.63
N ALA A 136 -12.59 7.22 -4.58
CA ALA A 136 -13.78 7.58 -3.83
C ALA A 136 -13.60 9.00 -3.26
N PRO A 137 -14.66 9.83 -3.26
CA PRO A 137 -14.61 11.12 -2.61
C PRO A 137 -14.24 10.94 -1.14
N GLU A 138 -13.43 11.85 -0.61
CA GLU A 138 -13.21 11.92 0.82
C GLU A 138 -14.56 12.29 1.45
N ASN A 139 -15.24 11.30 2.03
CA ASN A 139 -16.37 11.61 2.89
C ASN A 139 -15.80 12.33 4.10
N ASP A 140 -15.90 13.66 4.03
CA ASP A 140 -15.72 14.58 5.14
C ASP A 140 -16.89 14.34 6.11
N THR A 141 -16.87 13.21 6.84
CA THR A 141 -17.75 13.02 8.00
C THR A 141 -17.25 13.89 9.14
N ALA A 142 -17.44 15.19 8.97
CA ALA A 142 -17.30 16.22 10.00
C ALA A 142 -18.27 17.37 9.71
N ALA A 143 -19.57 17.08 9.55
CA ALA A 143 -20.63 18.07 9.75
C ALA A 143 -22.01 17.39 9.85
N VAL A 144 -22.39 16.92 11.05
CA VAL A 144 -23.69 17.23 11.70
C VAL A 144 -23.47 17.20 13.21
#